data_AF-A0A9E3TS21-F1
#
_entry.id   AF-A0A9E3TS21-F1
#
_cell.length_a   1.000
_cell.length_b   1.000
_cell.length_c   1.000
_cell.angle_alpha   90.00
_cell.angle_beta   90.00
_cell.angle_gamma   90.00
#
_symmetry.space_group_name_H-M   'P 1'
#
loop_
_entity.id
_entity.type
_entity.pdbx_description
1 polymer ?
#
loop_
_entity_poly.entity_id
_entity_poly.type
_entity_poly.pdbx_seq_one_letter_code
_entity_poly.pdbx_strand_id
1 'polypeptide(L)'
;MPEPLLYLKAMGAAAIVSAAFVLTVAMMRWRLDSTSRGLTSENPAWQKLMCVVGVGAALAVGCNLLSIRLTWPPSNALDRLVVVVIPTALAIEMLASFGRVTHWTAWSLRVFLALAIPRILLHGSVYLGDSREAWNVQQTVWVLTASVAPLLTVWGLMSRLASVSPGVSNPLSICLATQCCGLTVMMAGYIKGGAAAFPLAATVAASAISAWIVPQRARLTRNFTDQAIISIGVVGLFGLLFIGRYFGRLSAGKELSILLAPLLCWVSEIPLVRRRRPWIVGSLRLAMVAIPLVMVLGAAKKEFDRDMAPLLGRVSRAATRVHDTPRLAVCIRNCD
;
A
#
# COMPACT_ATOMS: atom_id res chain seq x y z
N MET A 1 -11.35 9.73 -16.38
CA MET A 1 -10.78 9.53 -15.02
C MET A 1 -11.96 9.31 -14.09
N PRO A 2 -11.89 8.37 -13.14
CA PRO A 2 -12.98 8.21 -12.17
C PRO A 2 -13.09 9.48 -11.32
N GLU A 3 -14.28 9.72 -10.81
CA GLU A 3 -14.58 10.90 -10.01
C GLU A 3 -13.72 10.89 -8.73
N PRO A 4 -13.07 12.02 -8.37
CA PRO A 4 -12.25 12.09 -7.16
C PRO A 4 -13.06 11.76 -5.89
N LEU A 5 -14.37 12.02 -5.93
CA LEU A 5 -15.32 11.66 -4.90
C LEU A 5 -15.35 10.14 -4.65
N LEU A 6 -15.17 9.31 -5.68
CA LEU A 6 -15.17 7.85 -5.55
C LEU A 6 -13.95 7.37 -4.75
N TYR A 7 -12.77 7.97 -4.97
CA TYR A 7 -11.57 7.67 -4.17
C TYR A 7 -11.79 8.02 -2.70
N LEU A 8 -12.37 9.18 -2.43
CA LEU A 8 -12.66 9.62 -1.07
C LEU A 8 -13.68 8.71 -0.38
N LYS A 9 -14.73 8.29 -1.09
CA LYS A 9 -15.72 7.32 -0.59
C LYS A 9 -15.08 5.97 -0.27
N ALA A 10 -14.23 5.45 -1.16
CA ALA A 10 -13.53 4.19 -0.93
C ALA A 10 -12.55 4.26 0.25
N MET A 11 -11.79 5.35 0.37
CA MET A 11 -10.92 5.60 1.52
C MET A 11 -11.72 5.68 2.83
N GLY A 12 -12.82 6.45 2.83
CA GLY A 12 -13.69 6.61 3.98
C GLY A 12 -14.29 5.27 4.43
N ALA A 13 -14.83 4.49 3.50
CA ALA A 13 -15.40 3.17 3.80
C ALA A 13 -14.35 2.21 4.38
N ALA A 14 -13.17 2.12 3.75
CA ALA A 14 -12.08 1.29 4.24
C ALA A 14 -11.62 1.71 5.65
N ALA A 15 -11.47 3.02 5.88
CA ALA A 15 -11.09 3.56 7.19
C ALA A 15 -12.14 3.26 8.27
N ILE A 16 -13.43 3.46 7.97
CA ILE A 16 -14.53 3.20 8.92
C ILE A 16 -14.59 1.73 9.32
N VAL A 17 -14.56 0.82 8.33
CA VAL A 17 -14.60 -0.63 8.59
C VAL A 17 -13.40 -1.04 9.44
N SER A 18 -12.19 -0.59 9.07
CA SER A 18 -10.97 -0.88 9.80
C SER A 18 -11.01 -0.39 11.25
N ALA A 19 -11.43 0.87 11.46
CA ALA A 19 -11.56 1.46 12.78
C ALA A 19 -12.61 0.73 13.63
N ALA A 20 -13.75 0.39 13.05
CA ALA A 20 -14.82 -0.35 13.73
C ALA A 20 -14.34 -1.71 14.24
N PHE A 21 -13.59 -2.47 13.43
CA PHE A 21 -13.00 -3.75 13.86
C PHE A 21 -12.01 -3.56 15.03
N VAL A 22 -11.10 -2.59 14.94
CA VAL A 22 -10.11 -2.36 16.02
C VAL A 22 -10.81 -1.90 17.32
N LEU A 23 -11.79 -1.01 17.22
CA LEU A 23 -12.53 -0.50 18.37
C LEU A 23 -13.45 -1.54 19.00
N THR A 24 -14.11 -2.39 18.20
CA THR A 24 -14.93 -3.50 18.73
C THR A 24 -14.10 -4.51 19.49
N VAL A 25 -12.92 -4.89 18.97
CA VAL A 25 -11.97 -5.76 19.68
C VAL A 25 -11.52 -5.13 21.00
N ALA A 26 -11.18 -3.83 20.98
CA ALA A 26 -10.79 -3.11 22.19
C ALA A 26 -11.93 -3.02 23.23
N MET A 27 -13.16 -2.78 22.77
CA MET A 27 -14.34 -2.68 23.62
C MET A 27 -14.72 -4.04 24.24
N MET A 28 -14.68 -5.12 23.44
CA MET A 28 -14.92 -6.48 23.94
C MET A 28 -13.92 -6.86 25.02
N ARG A 29 -12.65 -6.52 24.83
CA ARG A 29 -11.62 -6.73 25.84
C ARG A 29 -11.90 -5.96 27.13
N TRP A 30 -12.23 -4.67 27.00
CA TRP A 30 -12.51 -3.84 28.17
C TRP A 30 -13.68 -4.39 29.01
N ARG A 31 -14.69 -4.98 28.37
CA ARG A 31 -15.79 -5.66 29.04
C ARG A 31 -15.34 -6.96 29.72
N LEU A 32 -14.60 -7.82 29.03
CA LEU A 32 -14.10 -9.08 29.59
C LEU A 32 -13.17 -8.87 30.79
N ASP A 33 -12.27 -7.88 30.72
CA ASP A 33 -11.36 -7.52 31.82
C ASP A 33 -12.14 -7.02 33.05
N SER A 34 -13.33 -6.41 32.85
CA SER A 34 -14.16 -5.92 33.94
C SER A 34 -14.89 -7.05 34.69
N THR A 35 -15.28 -8.11 33.98
CA THR A 35 -16.04 -9.24 34.54
C THR A 35 -15.15 -10.31 35.17
N SER A 36 -13.95 -10.55 34.62
CA SER A 36 -13.10 -11.68 35.01
C SER A 36 -11.94 -11.31 35.94
N ARG A 37 -12.23 -10.67 37.09
CA ARG A 37 -11.21 -10.33 38.11
C ARG A 37 -10.47 -11.53 38.75
N GLY A 38 -10.67 -12.78 38.31
CA GLY A 38 -10.07 -13.96 38.95
C GLY A 38 -9.78 -15.19 38.08
N LEU A 39 -10.19 -15.26 36.81
CA LEU A 39 -9.81 -16.38 35.93
C LEU A 39 -9.02 -15.85 34.73
N THR A 40 -7.71 -15.78 34.93
CA THR A 40 -6.68 -15.50 33.94
C THR A 40 -6.55 -16.67 32.96
N SER A 41 -7.37 -16.69 31.91
CA SER A 41 -7.03 -17.47 30.71
C SER A 41 -6.92 -16.53 29.53
N GLU A 42 -5.69 -16.01 29.41
CA GLU A 42 -5.21 -15.07 28.41
C GLU A 42 -4.99 -15.81 27.09
N ASN A 43 -5.88 -15.63 26.11
CA ASN A 43 -5.58 -16.06 24.75
C ASN A 43 -5.41 -14.83 23.83
N PRO A 44 -4.21 -14.20 23.82
CA PRO A 44 -3.94 -13.01 23.02
C PRO A 44 -4.03 -13.26 21.49
N ALA A 45 -4.15 -14.51 21.06
CA ALA A 45 -4.25 -14.90 19.66
C ALA A 45 -5.56 -14.39 19.00
N TRP A 46 -6.70 -14.46 19.70
CA TRP A 46 -8.00 -14.07 19.13
C TRP A 46 -8.07 -12.58 18.76
N GLN A 47 -7.50 -11.72 19.60
CA GLN A 47 -7.48 -10.27 19.34
C GLN A 47 -6.66 -9.93 18.10
N LYS A 48 -5.52 -10.61 17.93
CA LYS A 48 -4.66 -10.43 16.76
C LYS A 48 -5.35 -10.92 15.50
N LEU A 49 -6.01 -12.08 15.57
CA LEU A 49 -6.82 -12.62 14.48
C LEU A 49 -7.88 -11.61 14.01
N MET A 50 -8.63 -11.03 14.95
CA MET A 50 -9.69 -10.06 14.63
C MET A 50 -9.15 -8.76 14.00
N CYS A 51 -8.00 -8.26 14.45
CA CYS A 51 -7.36 -7.12 13.79
C CYS A 51 -6.94 -7.44 12.35
N VAL A 52 -6.31 -8.60 12.12
CA VAL A 52 -5.87 -9.03 10.78
C VAL A 52 -7.07 -9.21 9.85
N VAL A 53 -8.13 -9.87 10.33
CA VAL A 53 -9.39 -10.04 9.59
C VAL A 53 -10.03 -8.69 9.29
N GLY A 54 -10.05 -7.76 10.27
CA GLY A 54 -10.58 -6.41 10.09
C GLY A 54 -9.84 -5.61 9.02
N VAL A 55 -8.51 -5.70 8.96
CA VAL A 55 -7.70 -5.08 7.90
C VAL A 55 -8.02 -5.68 6.53
N GLY A 56 -8.11 -7.01 6.44
CA GLY A 56 -8.49 -7.69 5.19
C GLY A 56 -9.88 -7.29 4.70
N ALA A 57 -10.86 -7.28 5.61
CA ALA A 57 -12.24 -6.87 5.30
C ALA A 57 -12.33 -5.41 4.85
N ALA A 58 -11.65 -4.50 5.56
CA ALA A 58 -11.59 -3.08 5.21
C ALA A 58 -11.01 -2.83 3.81
N LEU A 59 -9.92 -3.53 3.48
CA LEU A 59 -9.33 -3.44 2.15
C LEU A 59 -10.27 -3.98 1.07
N ALA A 60 -10.92 -5.13 1.32
CA ALA A 60 -11.88 -5.72 0.39
C ALA A 60 -13.06 -4.78 0.11
N VAL A 61 -13.61 -4.14 1.14
CA VAL A 61 -14.69 -3.14 1.00
C VAL A 61 -14.21 -1.93 0.18
N GLY A 62 -13.02 -1.40 0.49
CA GLY A 62 -12.44 -0.27 -0.26
C GLY A 62 -12.19 -0.59 -1.74
N CYS A 63 -11.64 -1.76 -2.04
CA CYS A 63 -11.41 -2.22 -3.42
C CYS A 63 -12.72 -2.44 -4.18
N ASN A 64 -13.75 -2.99 -3.52
CA ASN A 64 -15.06 -3.19 -4.12
C ASN A 64 -15.74 -1.85 -4.47
N LEU A 65 -15.66 -0.85 -3.58
CA LEU A 65 -16.19 0.51 -3.86
C LEU A 65 -15.52 1.18 -5.07
N LEU A 66 -14.22 0.95 -5.27
CA LEU A 66 -13.50 1.42 -6.47
C LEU A 66 -13.85 0.62 -7.73
N SER A 67 -14.76 -0.36 -7.63
CA SER A 67 -15.11 -1.26 -8.73
C SER A 67 -13.88 -1.97 -9.32
N ILE A 68 -12.89 -2.27 -8.46
CA ILE A 68 -11.77 -3.12 -8.84
C ILE A 68 -12.32 -4.54 -8.94
N ARG A 69 -12.60 -4.98 -10.17
CA ARG A 69 -13.13 -6.31 -10.46
C ARG A 69 -12.06 -7.35 -10.16
N LEU A 70 -12.10 -7.91 -8.96
CA LEU A 70 -11.27 -9.04 -8.56
C LEU A 70 -11.71 -10.25 -9.37
N THR A 71 -10.93 -10.61 -10.40
CA THR A 71 -11.21 -11.78 -11.22
C THR A 71 -10.58 -13.03 -10.61
N TRP A 72 -11.31 -14.14 -10.64
CA TRP A 72 -10.78 -15.47 -10.32
C TRP A 72 -10.93 -16.37 -11.55
N PRO A 73 -9.82 -16.87 -12.14
CA PRO A 73 -8.42 -16.70 -11.73
C PRO A 73 -7.89 -15.26 -11.92
N PRO A 74 -6.86 -14.83 -11.16
CA PRO A 74 -6.35 -13.46 -11.19
C PRO A 74 -5.60 -13.17 -12.51
N SER A 75 -6.24 -12.36 -13.35
CA SER A 75 -5.77 -12.07 -14.72
C SER A 75 -4.66 -11.01 -14.77
N ASN A 76 -4.66 -10.05 -13.84
CA ASN A 76 -3.74 -8.93 -13.83
C ASN A 76 -2.88 -8.87 -12.55
N ALA A 77 -1.79 -8.11 -12.56
CA ALA A 77 -0.87 -8.04 -11.43
C ALA A 77 -1.51 -7.41 -10.17
N LEU A 78 -2.44 -6.48 -10.32
CA LEU A 78 -3.18 -5.88 -9.21
C LEU A 78 -4.11 -6.92 -8.54
N ASP A 79 -4.80 -7.74 -9.32
CA ASP A 79 -5.63 -8.83 -8.83
C ASP A 79 -4.76 -9.82 -8.04
N ARG A 80 -3.56 -10.15 -8.53
CA ARG A 80 -2.63 -11.02 -7.79
C ARG A 80 -2.12 -10.39 -6.50
N LEU A 81 -1.89 -9.08 -6.49
CA LEU A 81 -1.52 -8.36 -5.28
C LEU A 81 -2.63 -8.47 -4.22
N VAL A 82 -3.88 -8.17 -4.60
CA VAL A 82 -5.01 -8.10 -3.67
C VAL A 82 -5.56 -9.48 -3.29
N VAL A 83 -5.61 -10.44 -4.22
CA VAL A 83 -6.19 -11.77 -4.00
C VAL A 83 -5.18 -12.77 -3.43
N VAL A 84 -3.90 -12.64 -3.76
CA VAL A 84 -2.88 -13.64 -3.37
C VAL A 84 -1.89 -13.06 -2.37
N VAL A 85 -1.19 -11.98 -2.73
CA VAL A 85 -0.06 -11.46 -1.94
C VAL A 85 -0.52 -10.90 -0.59
N ILE A 86 -1.52 -10.02 -0.58
CA ILE A 86 -1.99 -9.39 0.67
C ILE A 86 -2.61 -10.43 1.61
N PRO A 87 -3.50 -11.35 1.17
CA PRO A 87 -4.01 -12.41 2.02
C PRO A 87 -2.93 -13.34 2.55
N THR A 88 -1.88 -13.63 1.75
CA THR A 88 -0.74 -14.42 2.23
C THR A 88 0.04 -13.66 3.31
N ALA A 89 0.26 -12.35 3.14
CA ALA A 89 0.90 -11.52 4.16
C ALA A 89 0.06 -11.49 5.46
N LEU A 90 -1.26 -11.33 5.35
CA LEU A 90 -2.20 -11.40 6.47
C LEU A 90 -2.12 -12.76 7.18
N ALA A 91 -2.08 -13.87 6.42
CA ALA A 91 -1.96 -15.21 6.96
C ALA A 91 -0.62 -15.43 7.68
N ILE A 92 0.49 -14.91 7.16
CA ILE A 92 1.79 -14.98 7.81
C ILE A 92 1.79 -14.19 9.12
N GLU A 93 1.23 -12.98 9.13
CA GLU A 93 1.13 -12.18 10.36
C GLU A 93 0.17 -12.82 11.38
N MET A 94 -0.89 -13.48 10.91
CA MET A 94 -1.77 -14.29 11.74
C MET A 94 -1.05 -15.50 12.34
N LEU A 95 -0.22 -16.21 11.56
CA LEU A 95 0.58 -17.34 12.03
C LEU A 95 1.66 -16.87 13.04
N ALA A 96 2.34 -15.77 12.74
CA ALA A 96 3.31 -15.14 13.64
C ALA A 96 2.68 -14.64 14.95
N SER A 97 1.35 -14.52 14.98
CA SER A 97 0.58 -14.07 16.14
C SER A 97 0.45 -15.14 17.22
N PHE A 98 0.57 -16.42 16.86
CA PHE A 98 0.47 -17.56 17.78
C PHE A 98 1.75 -17.72 18.59
N GLY A 99 1.63 -17.84 19.91
CA GLY A 99 2.78 -17.95 20.82
C GLY A 99 3.67 -19.18 20.62
N ARG A 100 3.24 -20.18 19.84
CA ARG A 100 4.03 -21.36 19.48
C ARG A 100 5.02 -21.10 18.33
N VAL A 101 4.81 -20.03 17.56
CA VAL A 101 5.66 -19.74 16.39
C VAL A 101 6.87 -18.94 16.83
N THR A 102 8.05 -19.50 16.62
CA THR A 102 9.30 -18.80 16.95
C THR A 102 9.47 -17.58 16.05
N HIS A 103 10.16 -16.55 16.56
CA HIS A 103 10.48 -15.36 15.77
C HIS A 103 11.20 -15.70 14.46
N TRP A 104 12.07 -16.71 14.48
CA TRP A 104 12.76 -17.22 13.30
C TRP A 104 11.81 -17.76 12.26
N THR A 105 10.86 -18.62 12.64
CA THR A 105 9.86 -19.17 11.73
C THR A 105 9.03 -18.06 11.06
N ALA A 106 8.58 -17.07 11.84
CA ALA A 106 7.85 -15.93 11.30
C ALA A 106 8.68 -15.14 10.28
N TRP A 107 9.96 -14.90 10.57
CA TRP A 107 10.86 -14.18 9.66
C TRP A 107 11.18 -15.00 8.40
N SER A 108 11.38 -16.31 8.52
CA SER A 108 11.55 -17.22 7.38
C SER A 108 10.34 -17.18 6.45
N LEU A 109 9.12 -17.19 6.99
CA LEU A 109 7.90 -17.03 6.20
C LEU A 109 7.85 -15.68 5.47
N ARG A 110 8.23 -14.59 6.15
CA ARG A 110 8.31 -13.26 5.52
C ARG A 110 9.34 -13.21 4.39
N VAL A 111 10.52 -13.83 4.57
CA VAL A 111 11.55 -13.94 3.52
C VAL A 111 11.05 -14.75 2.33
N PHE A 112 10.41 -15.88 2.60
CA PHE A 112 9.83 -16.71 1.56
C PHE A 112 8.76 -15.94 0.76
N LEU A 113 7.87 -15.22 1.44
CA LEU A 113 6.90 -14.36 0.77
C LEU A 113 7.59 -13.25 -0.04
N ALA A 114 8.58 -12.57 0.52
CA ALA A 114 9.33 -11.52 -0.18
C ALA A 114 9.96 -12.04 -1.49
N LEU A 115 10.55 -13.24 -1.46
CA LEU A 115 11.10 -13.91 -2.64
C LEU A 115 10.01 -14.27 -3.66
N ALA A 116 8.83 -14.68 -3.20
CA ALA A 116 7.73 -15.09 -4.07
C ALA A 116 6.99 -13.91 -4.72
N ILE A 117 6.89 -12.74 -4.06
CA ILE A 117 6.08 -11.60 -4.52
C ILE A 117 6.42 -11.19 -5.96
N PRO A 118 7.68 -10.88 -6.32
CA PRO A 118 8.01 -10.45 -7.67
C PRO A 118 7.58 -11.45 -8.75
N ARG A 119 7.75 -12.76 -8.48
CA ARG A 119 7.35 -13.83 -9.41
C ARG A 119 5.83 -13.95 -9.51
N ILE A 120 5.10 -13.84 -8.39
CA ILE A 120 3.63 -13.87 -8.36
C ILE A 120 3.06 -12.67 -9.15
N LEU A 121 3.60 -11.47 -8.95
CA LEU A 121 3.12 -10.27 -9.64
C LEU A 121 3.39 -10.32 -11.14
N LEU A 122 4.54 -10.84 -11.57
CA LEU A 122 4.90 -11.00 -12.99
C LEU A 122 4.35 -12.26 -13.67
N HIS A 123 3.68 -13.16 -12.95
CA HIS A 123 3.15 -14.40 -13.52
C HIS A 123 2.27 -14.10 -14.75
N GLY A 124 2.33 -14.87 -15.84
CA GLY A 124 1.50 -14.59 -17.03
C GLY A 124 1.58 -13.17 -17.63
N SER A 125 2.62 -12.40 -17.30
CA SER A 125 2.92 -11.13 -17.97
C SER A 125 3.86 -11.36 -19.16
N VAL A 126 3.96 -10.39 -20.06
CA VAL A 126 4.85 -10.44 -21.24
C VAL A 126 6.30 -10.70 -20.84
N TYR A 127 6.72 -10.25 -19.65
CA TYR A 127 8.08 -10.42 -19.14
C TYR A 127 8.49 -11.86 -18.86
N LEU A 128 7.53 -12.72 -18.49
CA LEU A 128 7.78 -14.12 -18.08
C LEU A 128 7.05 -15.16 -18.96
N GLY A 129 6.42 -14.76 -20.06
CA GLY A 129 5.76 -15.67 -20.99
C GLY A 129 6.66 -16.10 -22.15
N ASP A 130 6.18 -16.97 -23.05
CA ASP A 130 6.94 -17.48 -24.21
C ASP A 130 7.01 -16.50 -25.39
N SER A 131 6.85 -15.20 -25.13
CA SER A 131 6.88 -14.19 -26.18
C SER A 131 8.32 -13.93 -26.65
N ARG A 132 8.50 -13.52 -27.91
CA ARG A 132 9.82 -13.09 -28.41
C ARG A 132 10.42 -11.91 -27.62
N GLU A 133 9.61 -11.20 -26.84
CA GLU A 133 10.01 -10.07 -25.99
C GLU A 133 10.25 -10.47 -24.53
N ALA A 134 10.17 -11.77 -24.21
CA ALA A 134 10.39 -12.26 -22.86
C ALA A 134 11.83 -12.04 -22.40
N TRP A 135 12.01 -11.82 -21.10
CA TRP A 135 13.34 -11.68 -20.54
C TRP A 135 14.12 -12.99 -20.60
N ASN A 136 15.43 -12.88 -20.79
CA ASN A 136 16.32 -14.01 -20.57
C ASN A 136 16.21 -14.48 -19.11
N VAL A 137 16.42 -15.78 -18.86
CA VAL A 137 16.47 -16.38 -17.51
C VAL A 137 17.39 -15.59 -16.60
N GLN A 138 18.57 -15.22 -17.08
CA GLN A 138 19.53 -14.44 -16.29
C GLN A 138 18.98 -13.05 -15.90
N GLN A 139 18.34 -12.35 -16.83
CA GLN A 139 17.73 -11.04 -16.56
C GLN A 139 16.58 -11.17 -15.55
N THR A 140 15.77 -12.23 -15.69
CA THR A 140 14.71 -12.54 -14.73
C THR A 140 15.28 -12.74 -13.32
N VAL A 141 16.31 -13.57 -13.17
CA VAL A 141 16.95 -13.81 -11.86
C VAL A 141 17.50 -12.51 -11.27
N TRP A 142 18.18 -11.67 -12.07
CA TRP A 142 18.69 -10.38 -11.61
C TRP A 142 17.58 -9.44 -11.15
N VAL A 143 16.52 -9.30 -11.94
CA VAL A 143 15.39 -8.43 -11.62
C VAL A 143 14.68 -8.89 -10.35
N LEU A 144 14.38 -10.19 -10.25
CA LEU A 144 13.71 -10.74 -9.08
C LEU A 144 14.57 -10.55 -7.83
N THR A 145 15.86 -10.93 -7.87
CA THR A 145 16.76 -10.79 -6.72
C THR A 145 17.01 -9.32 -6.34
N ALA A 146 17.22 -8.42 -7.31
CA ALA A 146 17.41 -7.00 -7.07
C ALA A 146 16.18 -6.34 -6.44
N SER A 147 14.97 -6.81 -6.75
CA SER A 147 13.72 -6.29 -6.15
C SER A 147 13.47 -6.80 -4.73
N VAL A 148 13.93 -8.01 -4.40
CA VAL A 148 13.75 -8.61 -3.07
C VAL A 148 14.61 -7.91 -2.02
N ALA A 149 15.85 -7.54 -2.37
CA ALA A 149 16.77 -6.88 -1.46
C ALA A 149 16.18 -5.63 -0.77
N PRO A 150 15.69 -4.60 -1.50
CA PRO A 150 15.13 -3.41 -0.87
C PRO A 150 13.83 -3.70 -0.10
N LEU A 151 12.99 -4.64 -0.55
CA LEU A 151 11.82 -5.07 0.22
C LEU A 151 12.22 -5.61 1.59
N LEU A 152 13.17 -6.55 1.63
CA LEU A 152 13.64 -7.14 2.88
C LEU A 152 14.33 -6.10 3.78
N THR A 153 15.10 -5.20 3.19
CA THR A 153 15.74 -4.09 3.92
C THR A 153 14.68 -3.19 4.57
N VAL A 154 13.69 -2.72 3.80
CA VAL A 154 12.64 -1.85 4.34
C VAL A 154 11.79 -2.56 5.37
N TRP A 155 11.37 -3.79 5.09
CA TRP A 155 10.55 -4.58 6.01
C TRP A 155 11.29 -4.87 7.32
N GLY A 156 12.54 -5.32 7.25
CA GLY A 156 13.37 -5.60 8.43
C GLY A 156 13.66 -4.35 9.25
N LEU A 157 14.07 -3.25 8.61
CA LEU A 157 14.38 -1.99 9.30
C LEU A 157 13.14 -1.33 9.90
N MET A 158 11.99 -1.37 9.23
CA MET A 158 10.74 -0.84 9.79
C MET A 158 10.22 -1.71 10.95
N SER A 159 10.34 -3.04 10.84
CA SER A 159 10.01 -3.96 11.95
C SER A 159 10.88 -3.68 13.18
N ARG A 160 12.18 -3.48 12.96
CA ARG A 160 13.12 -3.11 14.03
C ARG A 160 12.82 -1.73 14.61
N LEU A 161 12.46 -0.75 13.77
CA LEU A 161 12.09 0.59 14.25
C LEU A 161 10.82 0.53 15.12
N ALA A 162 9.85 -0.31 14.75
CA ALA A 162 8.63 -0.50 15.52
C ALA A 162 8.88 -1.16 16.88
N SER A 163 9.86 -2.07 16.98
CA SER A 163 10.22 -2.67 18.27
C SER A 163 11.01 -1.72 19.18
N VAL A 164 11.84 -0.84 18.60
CA VAL A 164 12.63 0.15 19.37
C VAL A 164 11.79 1.36 19.79
N SER A 165 10.91 1.83 18.90
CA SER A 165 10.11 3.04 19.10
C SER A 165 8.68 2.86 18.57
N PRO A 166 7.80 2.21 19.36
CA PRO A 166 6.41 2.01 18.99
C PRO A 166 5.70 3.35 18.92
N GLY A 167 4.97 3.58 17.84
CA GLY A 167 4.31 4.85 17.59
C GLY A 167 3.52 4.86 16.29
N VAL A 168 2.47 5.68 16.27
CA VAL A 168 1.58 5.82 15.11
C VAL A 168 2.29 6.45 13.90
N SER A 169 3.41 7.13 14.11
CA SER A 169 4.18 7.77 13.04
C SER A 169 4.78 6.77 12.04
N ASN A 170 5.14 5.56 12.47
CA ASN A 170 5.74 4.53 11.60
C ASN A 170 4.74 4.01 10.55
N PRO A 171 3.51 3.56 10.91
CA PRO A 171 2.53 3.17 9.91
C PRO A 171 2.03 4.37 9.08
N LEU A 172 1.93 5.58 9.67
CA LEU A 172 1.55 6.77 8.92
C LEU A 172 2.57 7.18 7.85
N SER A 173 3.87 6.98 8.09
CA SER A 173 4.89 7.23 7.05
C SER A 173 4.76 6.28 5.87
N ILE A 174 4.43 5.00 6.12
CA ILE A 174 4.11 4.02 5.07
C ILE A 174 2.84 4.44 4.32
N CYS A 175 1.82 4.99 5.01
CA CYS A 175 0.62 5.50 4.36
C CYS A 175 0.91 6.66 3.42
N LEU A 176 1.76 7.61 3.83
CA LEU A 176 2.21 8.72 2.97
C LEU A 176 2.95 8.22 1.73
N ALA A 177 3.87 7.27 1.91
CA ALA A 177 4.59 6.65 0.80
C ALA A 177 3.65 5.88 -0.14
N THR A 178 2.65 5.19 0.42
CA THR A 178 1.62 4.46 -0.35
C THR A 178 0.75 5.41 -1.16
N GLN A 179 0.30 6.53 -0.59
CA GLN A 179 -0.45 7.54 -1.35
C GLN A 179 0.40 8.19 -2.45
N CYS A 180 1.66 8.51 -2.16
CA CYS A 180 2.60 9.03 -3.16
C CYS A 180 2.82 8.01 -4.29
N CYS A 181 3.00 6.72 -3.95
CA CYS A 181 3.06 5.62 -4.92
C CYS A 181 1.80 5.59 -5.79
N GLY A 182 0.60 5.61 -5.17
CA GLY A 182 -0.67 5.64 -5.91
C GLY A 182 -0.72 6.78 -6.94
N LEU A 183 -0.46 8.00 -6.49
CA LEU A 183 -0.48 9.19 -7.36
C LEU A 183 0.56 9.11 -8.48
N THR A 184 1.80 8.70 -8.18
CA THR A 184 2.86 8.56 -9.18
C THR A 184 2.54 7.48 -10.21
N VAL A 185 1.97 6.34 -9.80
CA VAL A 185 1.54 5.26 -10.70
C VAL A 185 0.37 5.69 -11.59
N MET A 186 -0.56 6.50 -11.07
CA MET A 186 -1.64 7.07 -11.87
C MET A 186 -1.12 8.05 -12.92
N MET A 187 -0.18 8.93 -12.56
CA MET A 187 0.47 9.84 -13.50
C MET A 187 1.29 9.07 -14.55
N ALA A 188 1.82 7.91 -14.20
CA ALA A 188 2.54 7.06 -15.15
C ALA A 188 1.60 6.26 -16.09
N GLY A 189 0.28 6.47 -15.99
CA GLY A 189 -0.73 5.94 -16.90
C GLY A 189 -1.46 4.69 -16.38
N TYR A 190 -1.09 4.15 -15.21
CA TYR A 190 -1.75 2.97 -14.64
C TYR A 190 -2.77 3.33 -13.56
N ILE A 191 -3.85 3.98 -13.98
CA ILE A 191 -4.87 4.59 -13.10
C ILE A 191 -5.45 3.58 -12.10
N LYS A 192 -5.84 2.37 -12.57
CA LYS A 192 -6.44 1.34 -11.71
C LYS A 192 -5.46 0.82 -10.64
N GLY A 193 -4.19 0.64 -11.00
CA GLY A 193 -3.16 0.21 -10.06
C GLY A 193 -2.91 1.24 -8.98
N GLY A 194 -2.74 2.50 -9.37
CA GLY A 194 -2.50 3.56 -8.39
C GLY A 194 -3.73 3.87 -7.52
N ALA A 195 -4.94 3.67 -8.03
CA ALA A 195 -6.19 3.80 -7.27
C ALA A 195 -6.27 2.85 -6.05
N ALA A 196 -5.72 1.64 -6.16
CA ALA A 196 -5.74 0.67 -5.07
C ALA A 196 -4.87 1.08 -3.86
N ALA A 197 -3.95 2.03 -4.04
CA ALA A 197 -3.12 2.56 -2.96
C ALA A 197 -3.94 3.31 -1.91
N PHE A 198 -5.03 3.97 -2.31
CA PHE A 198 -5.86 4.78 -1.42
C PHE A 198 -6.58 3.97 -0.33
N PRO A 199 -7.35 2.90 -0.63
CA PRO A 199 -7.99 2.09 0.40
C PRO A 199 -6.97 1.34 1.27
N LEU A 200 -5.84 0.94 0.70
CA LEU A 200 -4.74 0.34 1.46
C LEU A 200 -4.18 1.32 2.51
N ALA A 201 -3.80 2.53 2.08
CA ALA A 201 -3.30 3.56 2.97
C ALA A 201 -4.33 3.96 4.04
N ALA A 202 -5.61 4.09 3.64
CA ALA A 202 -6.69 4.43 4.57
C ALA A 202 -6.90 3.33 5.64
N THR A 203 -6.85 2.06 5.25
CA THR A 203 -6.98 0.92 6.17
C THR A 203 -5.84 0.89 7.19
N VAL A 204 -4.59 1.03 6.71
CA VAL A 204 -3.39 1.03 7.56
C VAL A 204 -3.41 2.22 8.53
N ALA A 205 -3.77 3.42 8.03
CA ALA A 205 -3.86 4.63 8.86
C ALA A 205 -4.95 4.51 9.93
N ALA A 206 -6.15 4.06 9.55
CA ALA A 206 -7.28 3.92 10.45
C ALA A 206 -7.01 2.86 11.54
N SER A 207 -6.40 1.73 11.19
CA SER A 207 -5.98 0.72 12.16
C SER A 207 -4.99 1.29 13.16
N ALA A 208 -3.96 2.01 12.68
CA ALA A 208 -2.92 2.57 13.52
C ALA A 208 -3.46 3.66 14.47
N ILE A 209 -4.29 4.57 13.96
CA ILE A 209 -4.92 5.63 14.76
C ILE A 209 -5.87 5.02 15.79
N SER A 210 -6.69 4.06 15.38
CA SER A 210 -7.63 3.39 16.30
C SER A 210 -6.88 2.66 17.42
N ALA A 211 -5.81 1.92 17.09
CA ALA A 211 -4.95 1.27 18.07
C ALA A 211 -4.25 2.28 19.01
N TRP A 212 -3.96 3.49 18.53
CA TRP A 212 -3.35 4.56 19.32
C TRP A 212 -4.32 5.21 20.31
N ILE A 213 -5.58 5.40 19.93
CA ILE A 213 -6.64 6.02 20.75
C ILE A 213 -7.06 5.12 21.92
N VAL A 214 -7.02 3.79 21.73
CA VAL A 214 -7.42 2.83 22.78
C VAL A 214 -6.57 3.03 24.04
N PRO A 215 -7.19 3.18 25.24
CA PRO A 215 -6.51 3.54 26.47
C PRO A 215 -5.28 2.67 26.78
N GLN A 216 -4.18 3.34 27.17
CA GLN A 216 -2.88 2.72 27.47
C GLN A 216 -2.89 1.61 28.53
N ARG A 217 -4.01 1.37 29.25
CA ARG A 217 -4.10 0.26 30.22
C ARG A 217 -3.98 -1.12 29.55
N ALA A 218 -4.20 -1.23 28.23
CA ALA A 218 -4.01 -2.45 27.45
C ALA A 218 -2.60 -2.59 26.80
N ARG A 219 -1.50 -2.34 27.55
CA ARG A 219 -0.12 -2.27 26.99
C ARG A 219 0.34 -3.52 26.22
N LEU A 220 -0.14 -4.71 26.57
CA LEU A 220 0.36 -5.98 25.99
C LEU A 220 0.02 -6.18 24.51
N THR A 221 -1.01 -5.53 23.98
CA THR A 221 -1.47 -5.73 22.59
C THR A 221 -0.82 -4.82 21.57
N ARG A 222 -0.10 -3.79 22.00
CA ARG A 222 0.35 -2.72 21.10
C ARG A 222 1.45 -3.19 20.14
N ASN A 223 2.42 -3.95 20.65
CA ASN A 223 3.59 -4.36 19.87
C ASN A 223 3.24 -5.27 18.68
N PHE A 224 2.22 -6.13 18.82
CA PHE A 224 1.83 -7.07 17.76
C PHE A 224 1.00 -6.39 16.66
N THR A 225 0.03 -5.56 17.04
CA THR A 225 -0.82 -4.85 16.07
C THR A 225 0.03 -3.92 15.20
N ASP A 226 1.02 -3.24 15.79
CA ASP A 226 1.94 -2.37 15.04
C ASP A 226 2.75 -3.16 13.98
N GLN A 227 3.25 -4.35 14.34
CA GLN A 227 4.03 -5.19 13.44
C GLN A 227 3.22 -5.71 12.24
N ALA A 228 1.97 -6.14 12.47
CA ALA A 228 1.09 -6.61 11.40
C ALA A 228 0.73 -5.48 10.43
N ILE A 229 0.34 -4.31 10.97
CA ILE A 229 0.00 -3.12 10.18
C ILE A 229 1.20 -2.67 9.31
N ILE A 230 2.40 -2.65 9.88
CA ILE A 230 3.63 -2.30 9.16
C ILE A 230 3.92 -3.31 8.05
N SER A 231 3.81 -4.61 8.36
CA SER A 231 4.10 -5.67 7.38
C SER A 231 3.16 -5.62 6.19
N ILE A 232 1.85 -5.45 6.42
CA ILE A 232 0.84 -5.30 5.37
C ILE A 232 1.10 -4.02 4.55
N GLY A 233 1.41 -2.91 5.23
CA GLY A 233 1.72 -1.65 4.58
C GLY A 233 2.98 -1.72 3.69
N VAL A 234 4.06 -2.34 4.17
CA VAL A 234 5.31 -2.48 3.40
C VAL A 234 5.13 -3.42 2.21
N VAL A 235 4.47 -4.57 2.41
CA VAL A 235 4.19 -5.53 1.32
C VAL A 235 3.28 -4.90 0.27
N GLY A 236 2.24 -4.19 0.68
CA GLY A 236 1.34 -3.49 -0.23
C GLY A 236 2.01 -2.33 -0.97
N LEU A 237 2.82 -1.51 -0.28
CA LEU A 237 3.61 -0.45 -0.89
C LEU A 237 4.57 -1.00 -1.95
N PHE A 238 5.33 -2.03 -1.60
CA PHE A 238 6.25 -2.68 -2.54
C PHE A 238 5.51 -3.27 -3.74
N GLY A 239 4.41 -3.99 -3.51
CA GLY A 239 3.62 -4.57 -4.60
C GLY A 239 3.10 -3.51 -5.57
N LEU A 240 2.61 -2.37 -5.06
CA LEU A 240 2.14 -1.27 -5.89
C LEU A 240 3.28 -0.58 -6.66
N LEU A 241 4.44 -0.38 -6.03
CA LEU A 241 5.63 0.19 -6.67
C LEU A 241 6.16 -0.72 -7.77
N PHE A 242 6.24 -2.02 -7.50
CA PHE A 242 6.66 -3.04 -8.45
C PHE A 242 5.69 -3.09 -9.65
N ILE A 243 4.39 -3.07 -9.39
CA ILE A 243 3.38 -2.96 -10.45
C ILE A 243 3.56 -1.65 -11.24
N GLY A 244 3.78 -0.53 -10.55
CA GLY A 244 4.06 0.77 -11.15
C GLY A 244 5.29 0.76 -12.05
N ARG A 245 6.35 0.05 -11.67
CA ARG A 245 7.60 -0.05 -12.42
C ARG A 245 7.43 -0.79 -13.74
N TYR A 246 6.74 -1.92 -13.72
CA TYR A 246 6.60 -2.80 -14.88
C TYR A 246 5.39 -2.46 -15.74
N PHE A 247 4.23 -2.19 -15.14
CA PHE A 247 3.00 -1.90 -15.87
C PHE A 247 2.73 -0.40 -16.05
N GLY A 248 3.24 0.43 -15.13
CA GLY A 248 3.10 1.89 -15.18
C GLY A 248 4.32 2.61 -15.73
N ARG A 249 5.42 1.93 -16.09
CA ARG A 249 6.68 2.56 -16.55
C ARG A 249 7.29 3.57 -15.56
N LEU A 250 7.04 3.41 -14.27
CA LEU A 250 7.67 4.25 -13.24
C LEU A 250 9.21 4.07 -13.31
N SER A 251 9.97 5.15 -13.19
CA SER A 251 11.44 5.06 -13.14
C SER A 251 11.91 4.38 -11.84
N ALA A 252 12.93 3.52 -11.94
CA ALA A 252 13.52 2.82 -10.80
C ALA A 252 14.01 3.79 -9.70
N GLY A 253 14.51 4.97 -10.08
CA GLY A 253 14.93 5.99 -9.11
C GLY A 253 13.76 6.48 -8.25
N LYS A 254 12.63 6.80 -8.87
CA LYS A 254 11.41 7.24 -8.16
C LYS A 254 10.86 6.12 -7.29
N GLU A 255 10.85 4.91 -7.82
CA GLU A 255 10.43 3.71 -7.10
C GLU A 255 11.22 3.51 -5.81
N LEU A 256 12.56 3.49 -5.92
CA LEU A 256 13.46 3.35 -4.77
C LEU A 256 13.33 4.52 -3.79
N SER A 257 13.21 5.75 -4.28
CA SER A 257 13.00 6.92 -3.40
C SER A 257 11.71 6.80 -2.58
N ILE A 258 10.60 6.37 -3.18
CA ILE A 258 9.33 6.19 -2.47
C ILE A 258 9.42 5.01 -1.49
N LEU A 259 10.02 3.88 -1.89
CA LEU A 259 10.16 2.69 -1.07
C LEU A 259 11.03 2.93 0.17
N LEU A 260 12.13 3.68 0.00
CA LEU A 260 13.08 3.97 1.07
C LEU A 260 12.67 5.16 1.95
N ALA A 261 11.75 6.03 1.50
CA ALA A 261 11.35 7.22 2.25
C ALA A 261 10.91 6.92 3.70
N PRO A 262 10.10 5.88 4.01
CA PRO A 262 9.73 5.55 5.39
C PRO A 262 10.93 5.27 6.31
N LEU A 263 12.07 4.83 5.77
CA LEU A 263 13.28 4.60 6.56
C LEU A 263 13.89 5.87 7.13
N LEU A 264 13.55 7.05 6.60
CA LEU A 264 13.94 8.34 7.18
C LEU A 264 13.37 8.55 8.59
N CYS A 265 12.36 7.76 9.00
CA CYS A 265 11.92 7.74 10.39
C CYS A 265 13.04 7.34 11.38
N TRP A 266 14.09 6.63 10.94
CA TRP A 266 15.24 6.28 11.79
C TRP A 266 16.02 7.50 12.31
N VAL A 267 15.90 8.68 11.68
CA VAL A 267 16.50 9.95 12.17
C VAL A 267 16.06 10.27 13.60
N SER A 268 14.87 9.82 13.99
CA SER A 268 14.37 9.98 15.36
C SER A 268 15.13 9.22 16.44
N GLU A 269 15.88 8.18 16.07
CA GLU A 269 16.66 7.38 17.03
C GLU A 269 17.97 8.07 17.41
N ILE A 270 18.30 9.21 16.77
CA ILE A 270 19.43 10.05 17.18
C ILE A 270 19.21 10.52 18.63
N PRO A 271 20.19 10.37 19.55
CA PRO A 271 20.02 10.65 20.97
C PRO A 271 19.45 12.04 21.30
N LEU A 272 19.78 13.05 20.48
CA LEU A 272 19.31 14.42 20.64
C LEU A 272 17.81 14.56 20.36
N VAL A 273 17.28 13.81 19.41
CA VAL A 273 15.87 13.83 19.00
C VAL A 273 15.04 12.92 19.90
N ARG A 274 15.57 11.74 20.24
CA ARG A 274 14.88 10.73 21.04
C ARG A 274 14.43 11.21 22.43
N ARG A 275 15.13 12.20 23.01
CA ARG A 275 14.78 12.81 24.31
C ARG A 275 13.65 13.85 24.24
N ARG A 276 13.20 14.25 23.05
CA ARG A 276 12.14 15.25 22.86
C ARG A 276 10.75 14.63 23.11
N ARG A 277 9.73 15.48 23.22
CA ARG A 277 8.33 15.05 23.40
C ARG A 277 7.89 14.14 22.24
N PRO A 278 7.09 13.09 22.47
CA PRO A 278 6.77 12.08 21.46
C PRO A 278 6.03 12.66 20.24
N TRP A 279 5.22 13.70 20.41
CA TRP A 279 4.54 14.38 19.31
C TRP A 279 5.53 15.15 18.41
N ILE A 280 6.58 15.77 18.98
CA ILE A 280 7.64 16.44 18.20
C ILE A 280 8.39 15.41 17.36
N VAL A 281 8.76 14.29 17.98
CA VAL A 281 9.44 13.18 17.30
C VAL A 281 8.57 12.62 16.17
N GLY A 282 7.26 12.42 16.43
CA GLY A 282 6.30 11.95 15.43
C GLY A 282 6.17 12.92 14.25
N SER A 283 5.98 14.21 14.50
CA SER A 283 5.89 15.23 13.45
C SER A 283 7.18 15.33 12.63
N LEU A 284 8.35 15.29 13.29
CA LEU A 284 9.65 15.31 12.61
C LEU A 284 9.82 14.10 11.69
N ARG A 285 9.46 12.89 12.15
CA ARG A 285 9.48 11.67 11.32
C ARG A 285 8.64 11.84 10.06
N LEU A 286 7.41 12.31 10.20
CA LEU A 286 6.50 12.49 9.07
C LEU A 286 6.97 13.60 8.12
N ALA A 287 7.49 14.70 8.64
CA ALA A 287 8.05 15.78 7.83
C ALA A 287 9.24 15.30 6.99
N MET A 288 10.17 14.56 7.59
CA MET A 288 11.34 14.01 6.91
C MET A 288 10.96 13.03 5.79
N VAL A 289 9.88 12.27 5.96
CA VAL A 289 9.34 11.37 4.92
C VAL A 289 8.60 12.18 3.84
N ALA A 290 7.84 13.20 4.23
CA ALA A 290 7.04 13.99 3.30
C ALA A 290 7.89 14.77 2.28
N ILE A 291 9.03 15.32 2.68
CA ILE A 291 9.92 16.12 1.81
C ILE A 291 10.31 15.36 0.53
N PRO A 292 10.98 14.18 0.58
CA PRO A 292 11.35 13.45 -0.63
C PRO A 292 10.13 12.97 -1.42
N LEU A 293 9.03 12.61 -0.76
CA LEU A 293 7.80 12.20 -1.45
C LEU A 293 7.20 13.35 -2.27
N VAL A 294 7.18 14.57 -1.74
CA VAL A 294 6.74 15.77 -2.47
C VAL A 294 7.68 16.05 -3.65
N MET A 295 9.00 15.91 -3.47
CA MET A 295 9.97 16.08 -4.56
C MET A 295 9.73 15.06 -5.69
N VAL A 296 9.54 13.78 -5.35
CA VAL A 296 9.26 12.72 -6.34
C VAL A 296 7.93 12.97 -7.05
N LEU A 297 6.90 13.39 -6.31
CA LEU A 297 5.58 13.69 -6.89
C LEU A 297 5.64 14.91 -7.81
N GLY A 298 6.39 15.97 -7.44
CA GLY A 298 6.63 17.14 -8.29
C GLY A 298 7.38 16.77 -9.57
N ALA A 299 8.39 15.91 -9.48
CA ALA A 299 9.11 15.40 -10.64
C ALA A 299 8.21 14.53 -11.54
N ALA A 300 7.37 13.67 -10.96
CA ALA A 300 6.39 12.87 -11.70
C ALA A 300 5.34 13.74 -12.40
N LYS A 301 4.85 14.78 -11.73
CA LYS A 301 3.91 15.74 -12.30
C LYS A 301 4.52 16.49 -13.48
N LYS A 302 5.76 16.98 -13.35
CA LYS A 302 6.45 17.68 -14.45
C LYS A 302 6.61 16.79 -15.69
N GLU A 303 6.94 15.51 -15.50
CA GLU A 303 7.04 14.55 -16.59
C GLU A 303 5.68 14.28 -17.24
N PHE A 304 4.64 14.09 -16.42
CA PHE A 304 3.27 13.93 -16.91
C PHE A 304 2.79 15.14 -17.73
N ASP A 305 2.99 16.37 -17.22
CA ASP A 305 2.58 17.60 -17.90
C ASP A 305 3.33 17.77 -19.23
N ARG A 306 4.63 17.44 -19.27
CA ARG A 306 5.45 17.46 -20.49
C ARG A 306 4.92 16.48 -21.54
N ASP A 307 4.55 15.27 -21.12
CA ASP A 307 4.12 14.21 -22.03
C ASP A 307 2.66 14.40 -22.49
N MET A 308 1.80 15.04 -21.68
CA MET A 308 0.40 15.33 -22.01
C MET A 308 0.19 16.62 -22.82
N ALA A 309 1.05 17.63 -22.66
CA ALA A 309 0.97 18.91 -23.39
C ALA A 309 0.79 18.76 -24.92
N PRO A 310 1.54 17.91 -25.65
CA PRO A 310 1.36 17.78 -27.10
C PRO A 310 0.02 17.14 -27.51
N LEU A 311 -0.57 16.28 -26.67
CA LEU A 311 -1.84 15.63 -26.95
C LEU A 311 -2.98 16.64 -26.93
N LEU A 312 -2.98 17.53 -25.94
CA LEU A 312 -3.97 18.61 -25.83
C LEU A 312 -3.86 19.60 -26.99
N GLY A 313 -2.63 19.91 -27.44
CA GLY A 313 -2.40 20.78 -28.59
C GLY A 313 -2.92 20.21 -29.91
N ARG A 314 -2.88 18.88 -30.10
CA ARG A 314 -3.44 18.22 -31.30
C ARG A 314 -4.96 18.19 -31.29
N VAL A 315 -5.57 17.90 -30.14
CA VAL A 315 -7.04 17.90 -30.00
C VAL A 315 -7.59 19.30 -30.24
N SER A 316 -6.96 20.33 -29.68
CA SER A 316 -7.35 21.72 -29.90
C SER A 316 -7.31 22.10 -31.40
N ARG A 317 -6.22 21.78 -32.10
CA ARG A 317 -6.10 22.04 -33.56
C ARG A 317 -7.09 21.24 -34.41
N ALA A 318 -7.42 20.01 -34.01
CA ALA A 318 -8.41 19.20 -34.70
C ALA A 318 -9.81 19.80 -34.53
N ALA A 319 -10.16 20.27 -33.32
CA ALA A 319 -11.43 20.95 -33.06
C ALA A 319 -11.56 22.27 -33.87
N THR A 320 -10.48 23.03 -34.05
CA THR A 320 -10.51 24.26 -34.88
C THR A 320 -10.76 23.94 -36.35
N ARG A 321 -10.12 22.90 -36.91
CA ARG A 321 -10.30 22.51 -38.32
C ARG A 321 -11.72 22.02 -38.66
N VAL A 322 -12.43 21.43 -37.70
CA VAL A 322 -13.84 21.04 -37.89
C VAL A 322 -14.75 22.27 -38.00
N HIS A 323 -14.36 23.40 -37.39
CA HIS A 323 -15.13 24.64 -37.50
C HIS A 323 -14.87 25.41 -38.79
N ASP A 324 -13.67 25.29 -39.36
CA ASP A 324 -13.27 26.00 -40.60
C ASP A 324 -13.55 25.20 -41.88
N THR A 325 -14.09 23.99 -41.78
CA THR A 325 -14.57 23.28 -42.97
C THR A 325 -15.92 23.89 -43.36
N PRO A 326 -16.02 24.65 -44.47
CA PRO A 326 -17.30 25.18 -44.92
C PRO A 326 -18.25 24.01 -45.09
N ARG A 327 -19.48 24.15 -44.57
CA ARG A 327 -20.55 23.16 -44.68
C ARG A 327 -20.81 22.87 -46.17
N LEU A 328 -20.03 21.95 -46.74
CA LEU A 328 -20.42 21.24 -47.94
C LEU A 328 -21.64 20.45 -47.52
N ALA A 329 -22.80 20.96 -47.91
CA ALA A 329 -24.10 20.33 -47.71
C ALA A 329 -24.00 18.90 -48.22
N VAL A 330 -23.80 17.94 -47.32
CA VAL A 330 -23.95 16.51 -47.61
C VAL A 330 -25.43 16.33 -47.87
N CYS A 331 -25.77 16.42 -49.16
CA CYS A 331 -27.07 16.08 -49.70
C CYS A 331 -27.25 14.57 -49.45
N ILE A 332 -27.91 14.22 -48.35
CA ILE A 332 -28.36 12.84 -48.08
C ILE A 332 -29.46 12.57 -49.10
N ARG A 333 -29.06 12.04 -50.25
CA ARG A 333 -29.97 11.54 -51.27
C ARG A 333 -30.43 10.17 -50.80
N ASN A 334 -31.66 10.10 -50.29
CA ASN A 334 -32.38 8.84 -50.08
C ASN A 334 -32.31 8.01 -51.36
N CYS A 335 -31.80 6.78 -51.25
CA CYS A 335 -32.02 5.75 -52.26
C CYS A 335 -32.95 4.73 -51.62
N ASP A 336 -34.17 4.72 -52.14
CA ASP A 336 -35.11 3.59 -52.10
C ASP A 336 -34.56 2.43 -52.95
#